data_AF-A0A9J6F3P4-F1
#
_entry.id   AF-A0A9J6F3P4-F1
#
_cell.length_a   1.000
_cell.length_b   1.000
_cell.length_c   1.000
_cell.angle_alpha   90.00
_cell.angle_beta   90.00
_cell.angle_gamma   90.00
#
_symmetry.space_group_name_H-M   'P 1'
#
loop_
_entity.id
_entity.type
_entity.pdbx_description
1 polymer ?
#
loop_
_entity_poly.entity_id
_entity_poly.type
_entity_poly.pdbx_seq_one_letter_code
_entity_poly.pdbx_strand_id
1 'polypeptide(L)'
;MPVIIRARATRSVRARQLGSEAPEFLEEDEGRKVMFAKDMPVPLTIVKSDGGYTYDTSDMAALRHRVEQEKADWIIYVVDAGQAQHFNTVFACGQRAGYVDISKVRLDHCCFGVVLGEDKKKFKTRSGDTVKLADLLDEGLQRSMQKLLEKERDKVSDDASLRGFLSSCGAMWIAAFSIAGSFLLLCCAF
;
A
#
# COMPACT_ATOMS: atom_id res chain seq x y z
N MET A 1 1.44 16.97 12.35
CA MET A 1 1.97 16.79 10.99
C MET A 1 2.02 15.29 10.73
N PRO A 2 1.13 14.72 9.92
CA PRO A 2 1.21 13.30 9.59
C PRO A 2 2.31 13.13 8.53
N VAL A 3 3.36 12.39 8.86
CA VAL A 3 4.42 12.09 7.91
C VAL A 3 3.96 10.93 7.05
N ILE A 4 3.46 11.20 5.83
CA ILE A 4 3.26 10.18 4.81
C ILE A 4 4.64 9.73 4.32
N ILE A 5 5.25 8.77 5.01
CA ILE A 5 6.56 8.24 4.64
C ILE A 5 6.37 7.15 3.59
N ARG A 6 6.74 7.47 2.34
CA ARG A 6 7.04 6.47 1.31
C ARG A 6 8.05 5.48 1.88
N ALA A 7 7.64 4.23 2.05
CA ALA A 7 8.53 3.13 2.40
C ALA A 7 9.62 3.00 1.32
N ARG A 8 10.78 3.62 1.53
CA ARG A 8 12.03 3.13 0.92
C ARG A 8 12.34 1.84 1.65
N ALA A 9 12.11 0.71 0.99
CA ALA A 9 12.71 -0.54 1.39
C ALA A 9 14.24 -0.39 1.28
N THR A 10 14.88 0.11 2.34
CA THR A 10 16.33 0.06 2.47
C THR A 10 16.69 -1.41 2.61
N ARG A 11 17.31 -1.89 1.54
CA ARG A 11 17.85 -3.22 1.31
C ARG A 11 18.98 -3.56 2.30
N SER A 12 18.70 -3.52 3.60
CA SER A 12 19.63 -3.95 4.66
C SER A 12 18.94 -4.00 6.03
N VAL A 13 17.78 -4.65 6.16
CA VAL A 13 17.41 -5.17 7.49
C VAL A 13 18.33 -6.37 7.72
N ARG A 14 19.50 -6.11 8.30
CA ARG A 14 20.42 -7.16 8.75
C ARG A 14 19.62 -8.07 9.67
N ALA A 15 19.43 -9.32 9.25
CA ALA A 15 18.79 -10.43 9.97
C ALA A 15 19.57 -10.86 11.24
N ARG A 16 20.13 -9.91 12.02
CA ARG A 16 21.10 -10.20 13.08
C ARG A 16 20.57 -10.05 14.50
N GLN A 17 19.25 -9.96 14.68
CA GLN A 17 18.61 -9.86 16.00
C GLN A 17 17.31 -10.68 16.12
N LEU A 18 17.15 -11.74 15.33
CA LEU A 18 16.35 -12.89 15.78
C LEU A 18 17.31 -13.78 16.58
N GLY A 19 17.56 -13.36 17.83
CA GLY A 19 18.34 -14.13 18.79
C GLY A 19 17.72 -15.51 19.01
N SER A 20 18.57 -16.44 19.43
CA SER A 20 18.39 -17.89 19.58
C SER A 20 17.30 -18.37 20.55
N GLU A 21 16.31 -17.55 20.87
CA GLU A 21 15.11 -17.93 21.59
C GLU A 21 13.94 -17.57 20.69
N ALA A 22 13.36 -18.58 20.03
CA ALA A 22 12.11 -18.36 19.32
C ALA A 22 11.12 -17.84 20.36
N PRO A 23 10.55 -16.64 20.17
CA PRO A 23 9.61 -16.13 21.15
C PRO A 23 8.45 -17.12 21.30
N GLU A 24 7.93 -17.26 22.53
CA GLU A 24 6.94 -18.26 23.00
C GLU A 24 5.66 -18.36 22.14
N PHE A 25 5.47 -17.45 21.18
CA PHE A 25 4.33 -17.35 20.28
C PHE A 25 4.52 -17.99 18.89
N LEU A 26 5.69 -18.56 18.56
CA LEU A 26 5.92 -19.28 17.30
C LEU A 26 5.69 -20.79 17.47
N GLU A 27 4.84 -21.35 16.62
CA GLU A 27 4.53 -22.77 16.59
C GLU A 27 5.15 -23.40 15.33
N GLU A 28 5.64 -24.65 15.44
CA GLU A 28 6.12 -25.40 14.28
C GLU A 28 4.96 -26.18 13.65
N ASP A 29 4.73 -25.91 12.36
CA ASP A 29 3.71 -26.57 11.54
C ASP A 29 4.37 -27.08 10.24
N GLU A 30 4.51 -28.39 10.09
CA GLU A 30 5.11 -29.04 8.91
C GLU A 30 6.49 -28.48 8.52
N GLY A 31 7.34 -28.20 9.52
CA GLY A 31 8.68 -27.62 9.31
C GLY A 31 8.68 -26.12 9.01
N ARG A 32 7.52 -25.46 9.01
CA ARG A 32 7.37 -24.01 8.94
C ARG A 32 7.22 -23.44 10.35
N LYS A 33 7.63 -22.19 10.55
CA LYS A 33 7.35 -21.46 11.79
C LYS A 33 6.19 -20.52 11.55
N VAL A 34 5.08 -20.78 12.21
CA VAL A 34 3.84 -20.03 12.08
C VAL A 34 3.49 -19.29 13.37
N MET A 35 2.78 -18.19 13.24
CA MET A 35 2.27 -17.41 14.36
C MET A 35 0.75 -17.32 14.24
N PHE A 36 0.04 -17.86 15.23
CA PHE A 36 -1.41 -17.71 15.32
C PHE A 36 -1.77 -16.38 15.97
N ALA A 37 -2.89 -15.78 15.55
CA ALA A 37 -3.50 -14.66 16.25
C ALA A 37 -4.83 -15.13 16.86
N LYS A 38 -5.22 -14.50 17.97
CA LYS A 38 -6.54 -14.75 18.57
C LYS A 38 -7.62 -14.34 17.57
N ASP A 39 -8.64 -15.19 17.39
CA ASP A 39 -9.80 -14.95 16.55
C ASP A 39 -9.50 -14.80 15.03
N MET A 40 -8.31 -15.21 14.58
CA MET A 40 -7.94 -15.22 13.17
C MET A 40 -7.86 -16.65 12.62
N PRO A 41 -8.53 -16.97 11.49
CA PRO A 41 -8.57 -18.33 10.96
C PRO A 41 -7.28 -18.75 10.24
N VAL A 42 -6.45 -17.79 9.82
CA VAL A 42 -5.23 -18.04 9.05
C VAL A 42 -4.02 -17.49 9.81
N PRO A 43 -3.01 -18.32 10.10
CA PRO A 43 -1.78 -17.87 10.77
C PRO A 43 -0.83 -17.16 9.81
N LEU A 44 0.09 -16.38 10.37
CA LEU A 44 1.23 -15.86 9.61
C LEU A 44 2.32 -16.93 9.51
N THR A 45 2.89 -17.11 8.34
CA THR A 45 4.07 -17.96 8.15
C THR A 45 5.32 -17.09 8.22
N ILE A 46 6.09 -17.17 9.30
CA ILE A 46 7.30 -16.36 9.48
C ILE A 46 8.50 -17.02 8.78
N VAL A 47 8.66 -18.33 8.93
CA VAL A 47 9.76 -19.06 8.29
C VAL A 47 9.18 -20.23 7.53
N LYS A 48 9.52 -20.34 6.24
CA LYS A 48 9.19 -21.50 5.42
C LYS A 48 10.05 -22.71 5.82
N SER A 49 9.69 -23.90 5.33
CA SER A 49 10.45 -25.13 5.56
C SER A 49 11.87 -25.12 4.99
N ASP A 50 12.14 -24.27 4.00
CA ASP A 50 13.47 -24.04 3.42
C ASP A 50 14.33 -23.01 4.19
N GLY A 51 13.81 -22.47 5.31
CA GLY A 51 14.46 -21.41 6.08
C GLY A 51 14.28 -20.01 5.51
N GLY A 52 13.53 -19.85 4.41
CA GLY A 52 13.24 -18.56 3.79
C GLY A 52 12.20 -17.76 4.57
N TYR A 53 12.39 -16.43 4.60
CA TYR A 53 11.41 -15.49 5.15
C TYR A 53 10.33 -15.13 4.11
N THR A 54 9.16 -14.77 4.61
CA THR A 54 7.97 -14.43 3.81
C THR A 54 7.66 -12.94 3.83
N TYR A 55 6.61 -12.54 3.10
CA TYR A 55 6.03 -11.20 3.21
C TYR A 55 5.51 -10.92 4.62
N ASP A 56 4.87 -11.91 5.27
CA ASP A 56 4.39 -11.81 6.66
C ASP A 56 5.50 -11.39 7.63
N THR A 57 6.70 -11.92 7.41
CA THR A 57 7.88 -11.56 8.22
C THR A 57 8.30 -10.11 8.00
N SER A 58 8.29 -9.69 6.75
CA SER A 58 8.66 -8.33 6.36
C SER A 58 7.64 -7.32 6.88
N ASP A 59 6.35 -7.64 6.82
CA ASP A 59 5.26 -6.80 7.32
C ASP A 59 5.28 -6.68 8.85
N MET A 60 5.51 -7.79 9.57
CA MET A 60 5.70 -7.78 11.03
C MET A 60 6.93 -6.98 11.45
N ALA A 61 8.05 -7.12 10.73
CA ALA A 61 9.26 -6.35 10.98
C ALA A 61 9.04 -4.85 10.71
N ALA A 62 8.33 -4.51 9.63
CA ALA A 62 8.01 -3.13 9.29
C ALA A 62 7.06 -2.49 10.32
N LEU A 63 6.05 -3.24 10.79
CA LEU A 63 5.15 -2.79 11.85
C LEU A 63 5.92 -2.47 13.12
N ARG A 64 6.77 -3.40 13.57
CA ARG A 64 7.63 -3.19 14.75
C ARG A 64 8.54 -1.98 14.59
N HIS A 65 9.18 -1.83 13.43
CA HIS A 65 10.06 -0.70 13.15
C HIS A 65 9.33 0.65 13.27
N ARG A 66 8.11 0.75 12.71
CA ARG A 66 7.30 1.97 12.75
C ARG A 66 6.87 2.35 14.16
N VAL A 67 6.59 1.36 15.01
CA VAL A 67 6.21 1.62 16.41
C VAL A 67 7.42 1.95 17.27
N GLU A 68 8.49 1.16 17.20
CA GLU A 68 9.62 1.30 18.12
C GLU A 68 10.60 2.40 17.72
N GLN A 69 10.91 2.48 16.42
CA GLN A 69 11.96 3.38 15.90
C GLN A 69 11.36 4.69 15.42
N GLU A 70 10.29 4.64 14.62
CA GLU A 70 9.64 5.86 14.12
C GLU A 70 8.68 6.48 15.14
N LYS A 71 8.25 5.71 16.15
CA LYS A 71 7.32 6.14 17.22
C LYS A 71 6.01 6.71 16.65
N ALA A 72 5.48 6.06 15.61
CA ALA A 72 4.25 6.50 14.98
C ALA A 72 3.04 6.32 15.92
N ASP A 73 2.26 7.38 16.11
CA ASP A 73 0.98 7.32 16.84
C ASP A 73 -0.16 6.78 15.96
N TRP A 74 -0.04 6.92 14.64
CA TRP A 74 -1.01 6.44 13.66
C TRP A 74 -0.31 5.88 12.43
N ILE A 75 -0.63 4.63 12.09
CA ILE A 75 -0.11 3.93 10.92
C ILE A 75 -1.28 3.55 10.02
N ILE A 76 -1.23 4.00 8.76
CA ILE A 76 -2.26 3.73 7.75
C ILE A 76 -1.65 2.87 6.65
N TYR A 77 -2.22 1.69 6.45
CA TYR A 77 -1.87 0.80 5.35
C TYR A 77 -2.83 1.02 4.19
N VAL A 78 -2.34 1.58 3.09
CA VAL A 78 -3.13 1.80 1.87
C VAL A 78 -2.85 0.65 0.89
N VAL A 79 -3.67 -0.40 0.95
CA VAL A 79 -3.48 -1.63 0.16
C VAL A 79 -4.82 -2.07 -0.45
N ASP A 80 -4.80 -3.02 -1.38
CA ASP A 80 -6.03 -3.52 -2.00
C ASP A 80 -6.92 -4.24 -0.99
N ALA A 81 -8.24 -4.20 -1.22
CA ALA A 81 -9.22 -4.84 -0.35
C ALA A 81 -9.04 -6.36 -0.21
N GLY A 82 -8.39 -7.04 -1.17
CA GLY A 82 -8.11 -8.47 -1.10
C GLY A 82 -7.08 -8.85 -0.03
N GLN A 83 -6.27 -7.90 0.43
CA GLN A 83 -5.28 -8.10 1.50
C GLN A 83 -5.82 -7.77 2.90
N ALA A 84 -7.11 -7.45 3.03
CA ALA A 84 -7.70 -7.07 4.31
C ALA A 84 -7.54 -8.13 5.40
N GLN A 85 -7.74 -9.40 5.05
CA GLN A 85 -7.58 -10.51 6.00
C GLN A 85 -6.11 -10.63 6.46
N HIS A 86 -5.15 -10.49 5.55
CA HIS A 86 -3.71 -10.54 5.85
C HIS A 86 -3.32 -9.44 6.85
N PHE A 87 -3.70 -8.18 6.58
CA PHE A 87 -3.37 -7.07 7.47
C PHE A 87 -4.05 -7.17 8.84
N ASN A 88 -5.29 -7.67 8.90
CA ASN A 88 -5.94 -7.94 10.18
C ASN A 88 -5.16 -8.99 10.99
N THR A 89 -4.65 -10.05 10.34
CA THR A 89 -3.80 -11.04 11.01
C THR A 89 -2.49 -10.40 11.47
N VAL A 90 -1.82 -9.59 10.63
CA VAL A 90 -0.59 -8.88 10.99
C VAL A 90 -0.79 -7.98 12.20
N PHE A 91 -1.89 -7.23 12.27
CA PHE A 91 -2.17 -6.37 13.41
C PHE A 91 -2.41 -7.17 14.69
N ALA A 92 -3.20 -8.25 14.60
CA ALA A 92 -3.48 -9.11 15.74
C ALA A 92 -2.22 -9.85 16.23
N CYS A 93 -1.36 -10.33 15.32
CA CYS A 93 -0.05 -10.90 15.64
C CYS A 93 0.88 -9.84 16.26
N GLY A 94 0.91 -8.62 15.72
CA GLY A 94 1.69 -7.51 16.26
C GLY A 94 1.31 -7.17 17.71
N GLN A 95 0.01 -7.21 18.02
CA GLN A 95 -0.49 -7.04 19.39
C GLN A 95 -0.12 -8.23 20.28
N ARG A 96 -0.29 -9.47 19.81
CA ARG A 96 0.10 -10.68 20.54
C ARG A 96 1.59 -10.70 20.88
N ALA A 97 2.45 -10.24 19.96
CA ALA A 97 3.89 -10.12 20.17
C ALA A 97 4.29 -8.93 21.06
N GLY A 98 3.35 -8.06 21.44
CA GLY A 98 3.63 -6.84 22.20
C GLY A 98 4.35 -5.74 21.41
N TYR A 99 4.39 -5.84 20.08
CA TYR A 99 4.98 -4.82 19.21
C TYR A 99 4.08 -3.60 19.06
N VAL A 100 2.77 -3.78 19.22
CA VAL A 100 1.77 -2.71 19.10
C VAL A 100 0.89 -2.71 20.35
N ASP A 101 0.72 -1.52 20.93
CA ASP A 101 -0.28 -1.24 21.95
C ASP A 101 -1.40 -0.41 21.30
N ILE A 102 -2.57 -1.00 21.07
CA ILE A 102 -3.70 -0.34 20.38
C ILE A 102 -4.20 0.89 21.17
N SER A 103 -3.95 0.93 22.48
CA SER A 103 -4.33 2.09 23.30
C SER A 103 -3.50 3.34 22.98
N LYS A 104 -2.32 3.16 22.38
CA LYS A 104 -1.36 4.24 22.06
C LYS A 104 -1.21 4.46 20.57
N VAL A 105 -1.19 3.37 19.79
CA VAL A 105 -0.95 3.41 18.34
C VAL A 105 -2.20 2.98 17.61
N ARG A 106 -2.72 3.86 16.77
CA ARG A 106 -3.83 3.56 15.87
C ARG A 106 -3.31 2.86 14.62
N LEU A 107 -3.93 1.74 14.24
CA LEU A 107 -3.64 1.02 13.01
C LEU A 107 -4.90 0.99 12.14
N ASP A 108 -4.82 1.55 10.93
CA ASP A 108 -5.92 1.51 9.97
C ASP A 108 -5.47 0.83 8.67
N HIS A 109 -6.31 -0.07 8.16
CA HIS A 109 -6.20 -0.59 6.80
C HIS A 109 -7.17 0.17 5.89
N CYS A 110 -6.63 1.06 5.08
CA CYS A 110 -7.37 1.83 4.09
C CYS A 110 -7.39 1.08 2.75
N CYS A 111 -8.39 0.22 2.59
CA CYS A 111 -8.58 -0.57 1.39
C CYS A 111 -8.91 0.31 0.17
N PHE A 112 -8.34 0.01 -0.99
CA PHE A 112 -8.89 0.48 -2.28
C PHE A 112 -9.40 -0.69 -3.12
N GLY A 113 -10.42 -0.40 -3.94
CA GLY A 113 -11.05 -1.38 -4.83
C GLY A 113 -10.20 -1.72 -6.06
N VAL A 114 -10.64 -2.70 -6.83
CA VAL A 114 -9.99 -3.05 -8.09
C VAL A 114 -10.25 -1.98 -9.16
N VAL A 115 -9.21 -1.67 -9.95
CA VAL A 115 -9.36 -0.81 -11.12
C VAL A 115 -10.01 -1.64 -12.23
N LEU A 116 -11.20 -1.22 -12.66
CA LEU A 116 -11.97 -1.87 -13.73
C LEU A 116 -11.80 -1.10 -15.04
N GLY A 117 -11.76 -1.83 -16.15
CA GLY A 117 -11.89 -1.26 -17.49
C GLY A 117 -13.33 -0.91 -17.85
N GLU A 118 -13.52 -0.34 -19.04
CA GLU A 118 -14.84 -0.03 -19.59
C GLU A 118 -15.74 -1.28 -19.70
N ASP A 119 -15.13 -2.45 -19.80
CA ASP A 119 -15.79 -3.76 -19.85
C ASP A 119 -16.18 -4.33 -18.46
N LYS A 120 -15.98 -3.55 -17.38
CA LYS A 120 -16.16 -3.96 -15.97
C LYS A 120 -15.29 -5.15 -15.55
N LYS A 121 -14.28 -5.52 -16.33
CA LYS A 121 -13.27 -6.52 -15.94
C LYS A 121 -12.02 -5.81 -15.43
N LYS A 122 -11.11 -6.58 -14.83
CA LYS A 122 -9.84 -6.06 -14.34
C LYS A 122 -9.13 -5.29 -15.46
N PHE A 123 -8.72 -4.06 -15.18
CA PHE A 123 -8.08 -3.19 -16.16
C PHE A 123 -6.84 -3.88 -16.76
N LYS A 124 -6.92 -4.21 -18.05
CA LYS A 124 -5.87 -4.89 -18.81
C LYS A 124 -5.77 -4.25 -20.18
N THR A 125 -4.59 -4.32 -20.79
CA THR A 125 -4.43 -3.94 -22.20
C THR A 125 -5.28 -4.85 -23.09
N ARG A 126 -5.57 -4.42 -24.33
CA ARG A 126 -6.22 -5.25 -25.35
C ARG A 126 -5.50 -6.57 -25.63
N SER A 127 -4.18 -6.60 -25.36
CA SER A 127 -3.32 -7.79 -25.47
C SER A 127 -3.36 -8.71 -24.25
N GLY A 128 -4.02 -8.31 -23.15
CA GLY A 128 -4.11 -9.07 -21.90
C GLY A 128 -3.00 -8.77 -20.88
N ASP A 129 -2.00 -7.97 -21.25
CA ASP A 129 -0.89 -7.55 -20.40
C ASP A 129 -1.26 -6.42 -19.44
N THR A 130 -0.49 -6.30 -18.36
CA THR A 130 -0.63 -5.20 -17.38
C THR A 130 -0.21 -3.88 -18.02
N VAL A 131 -1.09 -2.87 -17.98
CA VAL A 131 -0.80 -1.53 -18.51
C VAL A 131 0.32 -0.89 -17.68
N LYS A 132 1.36 -0.36 -18.33
CA LYS A 132 2.40 0.38 -17.62
C LYS A 132 1.88 1.77 -17.23
N LEU A 133 2.24 2.21 -16.03
CA LEU A 133 1.85 3.54 -15.55
C LEU A 133 2.40 4.66 -16.45
N ALA A 134 3.59 4.47 -17.03
CA ALA A 134 4.18 5.43 -17.96
C ALA A 134 3.28 5.62 -19.20
N ASP A 135 2.90 4.52 -19.85
CA ASP A 135 2.03 4.55 -21.03
C ASP A 135 0.67 5.21 -20.72
N LEU A 136 0.12 4.96 -19.52
CA LEU A 136 -1.14 5.58 -19.07
C LEU A 136 -1.00 7.10 -18.88
N LEU A 137 0.12 7.56 -18.32
CA LEU A 137 0.41 8.98 -18.12
C LEU A 137 0.61 9.70 -19.46
N ASP A 138 1.32 9.06 -20.39
CA ASP A 138 1.56 9.59 -21.74
C ASP A 138 0.24 9.73 -22.51
N GLU A 139 -0.62 8.71 -22.47
CA GLU A 139 -1.95 8.76 -23.09
C GLU A 139 -2.83 9.87 -22.47
N GLY A 140 -2.81 10.00 -21.14
CA GLY A 140 -3.53 11.06 -20.43
C GLY A 140 -3.05 12.46 -20.83
N LEU A 141 -1.73 12.64 -20.97
CA LEU A 141 -1.13 13.90 -21.41
C LEU A 141 -1.55 14.24 -22.84
N GLN A 142 -1.44 13.29 -23.78
CA GLN A 142 -1.85 13.48 -25.18
C GLN A 142 -3.32 13.88 -25.29
N ARG A 143 -4.23 13.17 -24.61
CA ARG A 143 -5.66 13.48 -24.61
C ARG A 143 -5.96 14.84 -23.98
N SER A 144 -5.24 15.21 -22.93
CA SER A 144 -5.40 16.51 -22.27
C SER A 144 -4.93 17.65 -23.15
N MET A 145 -3.77 17.48 -23.82
CA MET A 145 -3.26 18.45 -24.79
C MET A 145 -4.22 18.63 -25.97
N GLN A 146 -4.73 17.54 -26.55
CA GLN A 146 -5.70 17.61 -27.64
C GLN A 146 -6.95 18.42 -27.25
N LYS A 147 -7.49 18.20 -26.04
CA LYS A 147 -8.63 18.98 -25.54
C LYS A 147 -8.32 20.46 -25.27
N LEU A 148 -7.05 20.81 -25.00
CA LEU A 148 -6.64 22.21 -24.84
C LEU A 148 -6.58 22.92 -26.20
N LEU A 149 -6.04 22.25 -27.21
CA LEU A 149 -5.99 22.73 -28.60
C LEU A 149 -7.41 22.94 -29.16
N GLU A 150 -8.31 21.96 -28.97
CA GLU A 150 -9.71 22.02 -29.42
C GLU A 150 -10.51 23.17 -28.80
N LYS A 151 -10.14 23.63 -27.60
CA LYS A 151 -10.80 24.74 -26.89
C LYS A 151 -10.17 26.10 -27.17
N GLU A 152 -9.26 26.20 -28.15
CA GLU A 152 -8.52 27.41 -28.51
C GLU A 152 -7.89 28.15 -27.31
N ARG A 153 -7.43 27.41 -26.29
CA ARG A 153 -6.74 27.99 -25.12
C ARG A 153 -5.23 28.23 -25.34
N ASP A 154 -4.77 28.13 -26.59
CA ASP A 154 -3.37 28.26 -26.99
C ASP A 154 -2.82 29.70 -26.98
N LYS A 155 -3.65 30.71 -26.66
CA LYS A 155 -3.16 32.10 -26.55
C LYS A 155 -2.24 32.37 -25.35
N VAL A 156 -1.88 31.35 -24.56
CA VAL A 156 -1.14 31.54 -23.31
C VAL A 156 0.08 30.62 -23.21
N SER A 157 1.14 31.01 -23.94
CA SER A 157 2.57 30.87 -23.62
C SER A 157 3.15 29.47 -23.30
N ASP A 158 4.46 29.40 -23.07
CA ASP A 158 5.34 28.23 -22.86
C ASP A 158 4.89 27.24 -21.74
N ASP A 159 3.80 27.58 -21.04
CA ASP A 159 3.14 26.80 -19.98
C ASP A 159 2.09 25.80 -20.49
N ALA A 160 1.79 25.73 -21.79
CA ALA A 160 0.75 24.84 -22.33
C ALA A 160 0.98 23.36 -21.95
N SER A 161 2.23 22.90 -22.02
CA SER A 161 2.64 21.54 -21.63
C SER A 161 2.45 21.27 -20.13
N LEU A 162 2.79 22.24 -19.27
CA LEU A 162 2.59 22.14 -17.83
C LEU A 162 1.11 22.11 -17.47
N ARG A 163 0.29 22.91 -18.16
CA ARG A 163 -1.18 22.91 -17.99
C ARG A 163 -1.81 21.60 -18.47
N GLY A 164 -1.33 21.04 -19.58
CA GLY A 164 -1.74 19.72 -20.04
C GLY A 164 -1.41 18.63 -19.03
N PHE A 165 -0.21 18.66 -18.46
CA PHE A 165 0.22 17.72 -17.41
C PHE A 165 -0.60 17.85 -16.13
N LEU A 166 -0.76 19.08 -15.61
CA LEU A 166 -1.57 19.33 -14.41
C LEU A 166 -3.04 18.94 -14.61
N SER A 167 -3.61 19.21 -15.80
CA SER A 167 -4.97 18.79 -16.13
C SER A 167 -5.10 17.28 -16.22
N SER A 168 -4.12 16.59 -16.83
CA SER A 168 -4.10 15.13 -16.94
C SER A 168 -3.99 14.47 -15.57
N CYS A 169 -2.95 14.82 -14.80
CA CYS A 169 -2.73 14.28 -13.47
C CYS A 169 -3.89 14.63 -12.54
N GLY A 170 -4.39 15.87 -12.58
CA GLY A 170 -5.51 16.33 -11.77
C GLY A 170 -6.80 15.56 -12.09
N ALA A 171 -7.15 15.38 -13.36
CA ALA A 171 -8.32 14.61 -13.75
C ALA A 171 -8.21 13.15 -13.32
N MET A 172 -7.02 12.54 -13.46
CA MET A 172 -6.79 11.15 -13.06
C MET A 172 -6.88 10.97 -11.54
N TRP A 173 -6.32 11.90 -10.76
CA TRP A 173 -6.44 11.92 -9.30
C TRP A 173 -7.89 12.14 -8.86
N ILE A 174 -8.58 13.14 -9.41
CA ILE A 174 -9.99 13.41 -9.08
C ILE A 174 -10.85 12.19 -9.38
N ALA A 175 -10.65 11.53 -10.52
CA ALA A 175 -11.39 10.32 -10.86
C ALA A 175 -11.13 9.19 -9.85
N ALA A 176 -9.86 8.96 -9.46
CA ALA A 176 -9.51 7.95 -8.47
C ALA A 176 -10.13 8.24 -7.09
N PHE A 177 -10.04 9.49 -6.61
CA PHE A 177 -10.52 9.87 -5.28
C PHE A 177 -12.04 10.02 -5.21
N SER A 178 -12.70 10.48 -6.29
CA SER A 178 -14.15 10.62 -6.33
C SER A 178 -14.87 9.27 -6.25
N ILE A 179 -14.24 8.20 -6.72
CA ILE A 179 -14.79 6.83 -6.67
C ILE A 179 -14.41 6.15 -5.34
N ALA A 180 -13.24 6.46 -4.77
CA ALA A 180 -12.77 5.89 -3.50
C ALA A 180 -13.54 6.39 -2.26
N GLY A 181 -14.46 7.35 -2.41
CA GLY A 181 -15.27 7.87 -1.31
C GLY A 181 -14.50 8.82 -0.37
N SER A 182 -15.24 9.66 0.34
CA SER A 182 -14.75 10.85 1.08
C SER A 182 -13.67 10.62 2.15
N PHE A 183 -13.28 9.38 2.44
CA PHE A 183 -12.27 9.06 3.45
C PHE A 183 -10.84 9.34 2.97
N LEU A 184 -10.56 9.16 1.66
CA LEU A 184 -9.23 9.40 1.10
C LEU A 184 -8.90 10.90 0.99
N LEU A 185 -9.91 11.75 0.77
CA LEU A 185 -9.73 13.20 0.69
C LEU A 185 -9.23 13.81 2.02
N LEU A 186 -9.59 13.22 3.16
CA LEU A 186 -9.15 13.70 4.47
C LEU A 186 -7.67 13.35 4.77
N CYS A 187 -7.17 12.25 4.21
CA CYS A 187 -5.77 11.83 4.40
C CYS A 187 -4.76 12.67 3.59
N CYS A 188 -5.18 13.32 2.50
CA CYS A 188 -4.30 14.18 1.70
C CYS A 188 -4.43 15.68 2.05
N ALA A 189 -5.36 16.06 2.93
CA ALA A 189 -5.58 17.44 3.34
C ALA A 189 -4.77 17.87 4.59
N PHE A 190 -3.85 17.02 5.09
CA PHE A 190 -3.01 17.29 6.26
C PHE A 190 -1.53 16.95 6.02
#